data_AF-A0A519KU08-F1
#
_entry.id   AF-A0A519KU08-F1
#
_cell.length_a   1.000
_cell.length_b   1.000
_cell.length_c   1.000
_cell.angle_alpha   90.00
_cell.angle_beta   90.00
_cell.angle_gamma   90.00
#
_symmetry.space_group_name_H-M   'P 1'
#
loop_
_entity.id
_entity.type
_entity.pdbx_description
1 polymer ?
#
loop_
_entity_poly.entity_id
_entity_poly.type
_entity_poly.pdbx_seq_one_letter_code
_entity_poly.pdbx_strand_id
1 'polypeptide(L)' 'LEHQAEVVIGKQRHGPIGIVKLSFDADTTKFGNLAHGQGGYNSDYGD' A
#
# COMPACT_ATOMS: atom_id res chain seq x y z
N LEU A 1 2.79 -7.42 -15.70
CA LEU A 1 2.08 -6.85 -14.53
C LEU A 1 2.09 -5.35 -14.72
N GLU A 2 1.15 -4.83 -15.49
CA GLU A 2 1.00 -3.39 -15.64
C GLU A 2 0.37 -2.87 -14.33
N HIS A 3 0.70 -1.65 -13.89
CA HIS A 3 0.18 -1.00 -12.66
C HIS A 3 0.74 -1.45 -11.29
N GLN A 4 1.84 -2.23 -11.24
CA GLN A 4 2.53 -2.54 -9.98
C GLN A 4 3.87 -1.79 -9.87
N ALA A 5 4.14 -1.19 -8.71
CA ALA A 5 5.37 -0.48 -8.41
C ALA A 5 6.07 -1.03 -7.15
N GLU A 6 7.40 -0.87 -7.11
CA GLU A 6 8.24 -1.23 -5.96
C GLU A 6 8.77 0.04 -5.29
N VAL A 7 8.47 0.19 -4.00
CA VAL A 7 8.99 1.27 -3.15
C VAL A 7 10.12 0.71 -2.30
N VAL A 8 11.35 1.15 -2.57
CA VAL A 8 12.55 0.72 -1.85
C VAL A 8 12.82 1.67 -0.68
N ILE A 9 12.75 1.14 0.54
CA ILE A 9 13.11 1.88 1.76
C ILE A 9 14.59 1.61 2.03
N GLY A 10 15.46 2.53 1.57
CA GLY A 10 16.91 2.40 1.71
C GLY A 10 17.47 2.79 3.09
N LYS A 11 16.72 3.58 3.87
CA LYS A 11 17.12 4.03 5.22
C LYS A 11 15.91 4.12 6.14
N GLN A 12 16.06 3.57 7.34
CA GLN A 12 15.14 3.73 8.46
C GLN A 12 15.93 3.76 9.77
N ARG A 13 15.55 4.62 10.72
CA ARG A 13 16.14 4.63 12.06
C ARG A 13 15.43 3.60 12.93
N HIS A 14 16.22 2.77 13.61
CA HIS A 14 15.74 1.80 14.60
C HIS A 14 14.64 0.85 14.09
N GLY A 15 14.66 0.52 12.80
CA GLY A 15 13.65 -0.35 12.19
C GLY A 15 14.17 -1.03 10.92
N PRO A 16 13.40 -2.00 10.39
CA PRO A 16 13.78 -2.74 9.19
C PRO A 16 13.74 -1.84 7.95
N ILE A 17 14.62 -2.15 7.00
CA ILE A 17 14.58 -1.66 5.62
C ILE A 17 13.97 -2.74 4.71
N GLY A 18 13.58 -2.39 3.49
CA GLY A 18 13.05 -3.38 2.56
C GLY A 18 12.31 -2.79 1.37
N ILE A 19 11.60 -3.65 0.65
CA ILE A 19 10.79 -3.29 -0.51
C ILE A 19 9.31 -3.45 -0.14
N VAL A 20 8.52 -2.42 -0.44
CA VAL A 20 7.07 -2.44 -0.33
C VAL A 20 6.47 -2.38 -1.73
N LYS A 21 5.59 -3.32 -2.05
CA LYS A 21 4.89 -3.34 -3.34
C LYS A 21 3.59 -2.55 -3.23
N LEU A 22 3.38 -1.61 -4.14
CA LEU A 22 2.18 -0.77 -4.22
C LEU A 22 1.57 -0.84 -5.63
N SER A 23 0.30 -0.46 -5.77
CA SER A 23 -0.26 -0.17 -7.09
C SER A 23 0.19 1.22 -7.53
N PHE A 24 0.34 1.42 -8.83
CA PHE A 24 0.63 2.72 -9.43
C PHE A 24 -0.36 3.02 -10.56
N ASP A 25 -1.10 4.11 -10.40
CA ASP A 25 -1.99 4.69 -11.42
C ASP A 25 -1.22 5.78 -12.17
N ALA A 26 -0.95 5.54 -13.46
CA ALA A 26 -0.18 6.45 -14.31
C ALA A 26 -0.97 7.70 -14.72
N ASP A 27 -2.29 7.59 -14.88
CA ASP A 27 -3.14 8.71 -15.33
C ASP A 27 -3.25 9.77 -14.24
N THR A 28 -3.28 9.34 -12.98
CA THR A 28 -3.33 10.25 -11.82
C THR A 28 -1.98 10.42 -11.11
N THR A 29 -0.95 9.66 -11.51
CA THR A 29 0.36 9.59 -10.84
C THR A 29 0.22 9.31 -9.34
N LYS A 30 -0.59 8.31 -8.98
CA LYS A 30 -0.90 7.96 -7.58
C LYS A 30 -0.47 6.56 -7.22
N PHE A 31 0.05 6.42 -6.00
CA PHE A 31 0.31 5.13 -5.38
C PHE A 31 -0.90 4.69 -4.55
N GLY A 32 -1.25 3.41 -4.65
CA GLY A 32 -2.33 2.79 -3.87
C GLY A 32 -1.84 1.57 -3.08
N ASN A 33 -2.56 1.22 -2.02
CA ASN A 33 -2.28 0.03 -1.23
C ASN A 33 -2.73 -1.23 -1.99
N LEU A 34 -1.83 -2.21 -2.13
CA LEU A 34 -2.19 -3.56 -2.63
C LEU A 34 -2.85 -4.45 -1.57
N ALA A 35 -2.76 -4.05 -0.30
CA ALA A 35 -3.38 -4.78 0.80
C ALA A 35 -4.91 -4.62 0.71
N HIS A 36 -5.58 -5.65 0.21
CA HIS A 36 -7.03 -5.78 0.36
C HIS A 36 -7.31 -6.16 1.81
N GLY A 37 -7.68 -5.15 2.62
CA GLY A 37 -8.29 -5.26 3.95
C GLY A 37 -8.14 -6.58 4.70
N GLN A 38 -6.96 -6.91 5.20
CA GLN A 38 -6.82 -7.86 6.31
C GLN A 38 -7.13 -7.11 7.62
N GLY A 39 -8.39 -6.73 7.76
CA GLY A 39 -8.89 -5.82 8.78
C GLY A 39 -10.28 -5.36 8.39
N GLY A 40 -11.19 -6.30 8.18
CA GLY A 40 -12.61 -6.00 8.01
C GLY A 40 -13.17 -5.39 9.30
N TYR A 41 -13.07 -4.07 9.45
CA TYR A 41 -14.04 -3.33 10.24
C TYR A 41 -15.31 -3.23 9.39
N ASN A 42 -16.10 -4.31 9.41
CA ASN A 42 -17.51 -4.22 9.06
C ASN A 42 -18.18 -3.50 10.23
N SER A 43 -18.16 -2.16 10.23
CA SER A 43 -18.98 -1.35 11.14
C SER A 43 -20.35 -1.14 10.48
N ASP A 44 -21.07 -2.24 10.38
CA ASP A 44 -22.53 -2.25 10.26
C ASP A 44 -23.08 -1.91 11.65
N TYR A 45 -23.10 -0.61 11.97
CA TYR A 45 -23.89 -0.07 13.08
C TYR A 45 -24.83 0.96 12.47
N GLY A 46 -26.01 0.50 12.08
CA GLY A 46 -27.17 1.34 11.91
C GLY A 46 -27.76 1.70 13.28
N ASP A 47 -27.65 2.97 13.64
CA ASP A 47 -28.66 3.84 14.26
C ASP A 47 -28.27 5.30 13.92
#